data_AF-A0A350UUD9-F1
#
_entry.id   AF-A0A350UUD9-F1
#
_cell.length_a   1.000
_cell.length_b   1.000
_cell.length_c   1.000
_cell.angle_alpha   90.00
_cell.angle_beta   90.00
_cell.angle_gamma   90.00
#
_symmetry.space_group_name_H-M   'P 1'
#
loop_
_entity.id
_entity.type
_entity.pdbx_description
1 polymer ?
#
loop_
_entity_poly.entity_id
_entity_poly.type
_entity_poly.pdbx_seq_one_letter_code
_entity_poly.pdbx_strand_id
1 'polypeptide(L)'
;MTSYKFRMGKVKLIYLFLQFTLLMTSVTTAMAESSCIEWVSQLKSKNDNIVLNGGMWGYFEKDSELRKRSVSALQLDSRVNKIFFALDHLCETQDGIPLNDLALYIAYNLSQKSKDAFRDELLVLGKTKKQIDTWFEFDTYAQHNKSRTLELSKIKTAVDQSTSLINSYVQLAEIISGGSSPDLSLQKALSLQLEIDQLLKEQPYLAQALEEISEVPYWDINESSGGS
;
A
#
# COMPACT_ATOMS: atom_id res chain seq x y z
N MET A 1 -59.93 34.50 -33.66
CA MET A 1 -59.11 33.27 -33.74
C MET A 1 -57.67 33.54 -33.29
N THR A 2 -57.48 34.24 -32.16
CA THR A 2 -56.17 34.82 -31.78
C THR A 2 -55.81 34.57 -30.31
N SER A 3 -56.77 34.15 -29.47
CA SER A 3 -56.54 33.92 -28.04
C SER A 3 -56.08 32.49 -27.70
N TYR A 4 -56.35 31.51 -28.56
CA TYR A 4 -55.97 30.10 -28.33
C TYR A 4 -54.48 29.80 -28.60
N LYS A 5 -53.84 30.49 -29.56
CA LYS A 5 -52.41 30.29 -29.87
C LYS A 5 -51.49 30.84 -28.76
N PHE A 6 -51.87 31.93 -28.11
CA PHE A 6 -51.04 32.56 -27.07
C PHE A 6 -50.97 31.73 -25.77
N ARG A 7 -52.05 31.03 -25.43
CA ARG A 7 -52.14 30.18 -24.23
C ARG A 7 -51.34 28.88 -24.39
N MET A 8 -51.28 28.32 -25.60
CA MET A 8 -50.54 27.08 -25.90
C MET A 8 -49.02 27.27 -25.92
N GLY A 9 -48.53 28.46 -26.31
CA GLY A 9 -47.11 28.81 -26.26
C GLY A 9 -46.56 28.97 -24.83
N LYS A 10 -47.35 29.56 -23.93
CA LYS A 10 -46.99 29.70 -22.51
C LYS A 10 -46.87 28.36 -21.78
N VAL A 11 -47.76 27.40 -22.08
CA VAL A 11 -47.72 26.06 -21.47
C VAL A 11 -46.51 25.26 -21.94
N LYS A 12 -46.13 25.33 -23.22
CA LYS A 12 -44.90 24.70 -23.73
C LYS A 12 -43.62 25.32 -23.14
N LEU A 13 -43.60 26.65 -22.97
CA LEU A 13 -42.45 27.35 -22.39
C LEU A 13 -42.28 27.01 -20.90
N ILE A 14 -43.38 26.87 -20.15
CA ILE A 14 -43.37 26.41 -18.75
C ILE A 14 -42.87 24.96 -18.66
N TYR A 15 -43.31 24.08 -19.57
CA TYR A 15 -42.87 22.67 -19.58
C TYR A 15 -41.38 22.54 -19.91
N LEU A 16 -40.87 23.33 -20.86
CA LEU A 16 -39.45 23.41 -21.18
C LEU A 16 -38.63 23.96 -20.01
N PHE A 17 -39.13 25.00 -19.32
CA PHE A 17 -38.48 25.52 -18.12
C PHE A 17 -38.48 24.49 -16.98
N LEU A 18 -39.56 23.73 -16.79
CA LEU A 18 -39.65 22.68 -15.77
C LEU A 18 -38.72 21.50 -16.08
N GLN A 19 -38.58 21.10 -17.35
CA GLN A 19 -37.63 20.07 -17.75
C GLN A 19 -36.18 20.54 -17.57
N PHE A 20 -35.90 21.81 -17.86
CA PHE A 20 -34.57 22.39 -17.67
C PHE A 20 -34.21 22.54 -16.18
N THR A 21 -35.15 22.91 -15.31
CA THR A 21 -34.91 22.93 -13.87
C THR A 21 -34.77 21.53 -13.28
N LEU A 22 -35.50 20.52 -13.78
CA LEU A 22 -35.34 19.13 -13.34
C LEU A 22 -33.96 18.55 -13.71
N LEU A 23 -33.44 18.90 -14.90
CA LEU A 23 -32.09 18.51 -15.36
C LEU A 23 -30.97 19.22 -14.59
N MET A 24 -31.20 20.44 -14.10
CA MET A 24 -30.19 21.17 -13.31
C MET A 24 -30.17 20.76 -11.83
N THR A 25 -31.21 20.09 -11.32
CA THR A 25 -31.23 19.59 -9.93
C THR A 25 -30.52 18.25 -9.73
N SER A 26 -30.06 17.59 -10.80
CA SER A 26 -29.29 16.34 -10.74
C SER A 26 -27.78 16.56 -10.83
N VAL A 27 -27.26 17.67 -10.29
CA VAL A 27 -25.84 17.74 -9.92
C VAL A 27 -25.75 17.38 -8.44
N THR A 28 -26.01 16.11 -8.13
CA THR A 28 -25.49 15.55 -6.89
C THR A 28 -23.98 15.54 -7.04
N THR A 29 -23.29 16.45 -6.35
CA THR A 29 -21.88 16.25 -6.03
C THR A 29 -21.81 15.03 -5.12
N ALA A 30 -21.86 13.84 -5.71
CA ALA A 30 -21.25 12.68 -5.08
C ALA A 30 -19.77 13.04 -5.02
N MET A 31 -19.34 13.61 -3.89
CA MET A 31 -17.93 13.62 -3.59
C MET A 31 -17.57 12.14 -3.53
N ALA A 32 -16.94 11.64 -4.58
CA ALA A 32 -16.42 10.29 -4.59
C ALA A 32 -15.54 10.19 -3.35
N GLU A 33 -15.87 9.26 -2.46
CA GLU A 33 -15.00 8.96 -1.33
C GLU A 33 -13.63 8.60 -1.92
N SER A 34 -12.61 9.37 -1.57
CA SER A 34 -11.24 9.16 -2.03
C SER A 34 -10.84 7.72 -1.73
N SER A 35 -10.33 7.02 -2.74
CA SER A 35 -9.98 5.60 -2.62
C SER A 35 -8.83 5.38 -1.64
N CYS A 36 -8.69 4.16 -1.11
CA CYS A 36 -7.55 3.78 -0.28
C CYS A 36 -6.20 4.17 -0.90
N ILE A 37 -6.03 3.87 -2.19
CA ILE A 37 -4.83 4.21 -2.97
C ILE A 37 -4.58 5.72 -3.00
N GLU A 38 -5.63 6.53 -3.08
CA GLU A 38 -5.50 7.97 -3.08
C GLU A 38 -5.00 8.50 -1.73
N TRP A 39 -5.50 7.96 -0.60
CA TRP A 39 -4.98 8.32 0.72
C TRP A 39 -3.50 8.01 0.87
N VAL A 40 -3.07 6.82 0.43
CA VAL A 40 -1.66 6.41 0.52
C VAL A 40 -0.80 7.24 -0.43
N SER A 41 -1.27 7.55 -1.63
CA SER A 41 -0.59 8.42 -2.59
C SER A 41 -0.42 9.85 -2.05
N GLN A 42 -1.46 10.41 -1.44
CA GLN A 42 -1.38 11.72 -0.77
C GLN A 42 -0.36 11.68 0.38
N LEU A 43 -0.30 10.58 1.14
CA LEU A 43 0.68 10.43 2.21
C LEU A 43 2.11 10.31 1.67
N LYS A 44 2.33 9.55 0.59
CA LYS A 44 3.63 9.42 -0.10
C LYS A 44 4.12 10.75 -0.63
N SER A 45 3.24 11.57 -1.22
CA SER A 45 3.65 12.85 -1.79
C SER A 45 4.25 13.84 -0.78
N LYS A 46 3.88 13.73 0.50
CA LYS A 46 4.52 14.50 1.60
C LYS A 46 6.01 14.17 1.76
N ASN A 47 6.42 12.97 1.35
CA ASN A 47 7.78 12.46 1.46
C ASN A 47 8.62 12.69 0.19
N ASP A 48 8.01 13.10 -0.94
CA ASP A 48 8.69 13.16 -2.24
C ASP A 48 9.96 14.01 -2.22
N ASN A 49 9.91 15.18 -1.59
CA ASN A 49 11.07 16.06 -1.50
C ASN A 49 12.23 15.40 -0.75
N ILE A 50 11.96 14.56 0.25
CA ILE A 50 13.00 13.89 1.03
C ILE A 50 13.59 12.73 0.22
N VAL A 51 12.75 11.96 -0.46
CA VAL A 51 13.19 10.89 -1.37
C VAL A 51 14.06 11.47 -2.49
N LEU A 52 13.66 12.58 -3.10
CA LEU A 52 14.45 13.29 -4.12
C LEU A 52 15.82 13.77 -3.59
N ASN A 53 15.94 13.99 -2.29
CA ASN A 53 17.19 14.36 -1.62
C ASN A 53 18.01 13.16 -1.10
N GLY A 54 17.63 11.93 -1.46
CA GLY A 54 18.34 10.71 -1.04
C GLY A 54 17.88 10.13 0.30
N GLY A 55 16.65 10.44 0.73
CA GLY A 55 16.11 10.00 2.03
C GLY A 55 16.71 10.79 3.20
N MET A 56 16.36 10.41 4.44
CA MET A 56 16.99 10.98 5.63
C MET A 56 18.49 10.72 5.64
N TRP A 57 18.93 9.60 5.07
CA TRP A 57 20.34 9.32 4.84
C TRP A 57 21.04 10.47 4.12
N GLY A 58 20.45 10.99 3.03
CA GLY A 58 21.00 12.13 2.30
C GLY A 58 21.10 13.42 3.10
N TYR A 59 20.21 13.64 4.09
CA TYR A 59 20.31 14.78 5.01
C TYR A 59 21.44 14.59 6.02
N PHE A 60 21.63 13.39 6.55
CA PHE A 60 22.73 13.08 7.48
C PHE A 60 24.10 13.17 6.80
N GLU A 61 24.21 12.75 5.55
CA GLU A 61 25.47 12.79 4.79
C GLU A 61 25.99 14.22 4.55
N LYS A 62 25.10 15.23 4.55
CA LYS A 62 25.47 16.64 4.30
C LYS A 62 26.15 17.30 5.50
N ASP A 63 25.95 16.80 6.72
CA ASP A 63 26.59 17.30 7.94
C ASP A 63 27.72 16.38 8.39
N SER A 64 28.89 16.93 8.73
CA SER A 64 30.10 16.14 9.02
C SER A 64 30.01 15.30 10.29
N GLU A 65 29.22 15.74 11.28
CA GLU A 65 29.03 15.01 12.53
C GLU A 65 27.93 13.97 12.39
N LEU A 66 26.80 14.31 11.75
CA LEU A 66 25.73 13.37 11.44
C LEU A 66 26.16 12.27 10.47
N ARG A 67 27.10 12.54 9.55
CA ARG A 67 27.63 11.53 8.62
C ARG A 67 28.18 10.29 9.34
N LYS A 68 28.74 10.44 10.55
CA LYS A 68 29.24 9.33 11.38
C LYS A 68 28.10 8.45 11.94
N ARG A 69 26.84 8.84 11.70
CA ARG A 69 25.59 8.26 12.23
C ARG A 69 24.58 7.97 11.13
N SER A 70 24.96 8.05 9.85
CA SER A 70 24.05 7.86 8.71
C SER A 70 23.38 6.48 8.65
N VAL A 71 23.95 5.46 9.29
CA VAL A 71 23.29 4.15 9.45
C VAL A 71 21.95 4.28 10.17
N SER A 72 21.86 5.15 11.18
CA SER A 72 20.59 5.42 11.86
C SER A 72 19.58 6.09 10.94
N ALA A 73 20.02 7.00 10.06
CA ALA A 73 19.14 7.60 9.07
C ALA A 73 18.63 6.58 8.04
N LEU A 74 19.51 5.70 7.54
CA LEU A 74 19.13 4.60 6.64
C LEU A 74 18.12 3.63 7.28
N GLN A 75 18.31 3.33 8.57
CA GLN A 75 17.38 2.51 9.35
C GLN A 75 16.01 3.17 9.53
N LEU A 76 15.96 4.50 9.61
CA LEU A 76 14.72 5.25 9.64
C LEU A 76 14.04 5.25 8.26
N ASP A 77 14.80 5.46 7.18
CA ASP A 77 14.29 5.38 5.80
C ASP A 77 13.65 4.01 5.51
N SER A 78 14.32 2.93 5.92
CA SER A 78 13.79 1.57 5.78
C SER A 78 12.46 1.36 6.51
N ARG A 79 12.26 1.98 7.67
CA ARG A 79 11.02 1.88 8.47
C ARG A 79 9.89 2.68 7.85
N VAL A 80 10.18 3.88 7.35
CA VAL A 80 9.22 4.68 6.59
C VAL A 80 8.76 3.93 5.34
N ASN A 81 9.69 3.32 4.60
CA ASN A 81 9.33 2.48 3.45
C ASN A 81 8.48 1.28 3.84
N LYS A 82 8.75 0.67 5.01
CA LYS A 82 7.95 -0.45 5.52
C LYS A 82 6.50 -0.05 5.84
N ILE A 83 6.26 1.18 6.32
CA ILE A 83 4.90 1.73 6.44
C ILE A 83 4.22 1.76 5.07
N PHE A 84 4.88 2.33 4.07
CA PHE A 84 4.30 2.46 2.73
C PHE A 84 4.02 1.11 2.09
N PHE A 85 4.93 0.13 2.20
CA PHE A 85 4.69 -1.22 1.70
C PHE A 85 3.49 -1.89 2.37
N ALA A 86 3.35 -1.76 3.69
CA ALA A 86 2.19 -2.30 4.40
C ALA A 86 0.88 -1.62 3.97
N LEU A 87 0.88 -0.29 3.82
CA LEU A 87 -0.31 0.47 3.38
C LEU A 87 -0.71 0.17 1.94
N ASP A 88 0.26 0.07 1.03
CA ASP A 88 0.00 -0.31 -0.37
C ASP A 88 -0.65 -1.70 -0.43
N HIS A 89 -0.06 -2.67 0.28
CA HIS A 89 -0.59 -4.03 0.35
C HIS A 89 -2.04 -4.04 0.86
N LEU A 90 -2.35 -3.32 1.95
CA LEU A 90 -3.73 -3.20 2.46
C LEU A 90 -4.71 -2.67 1.42
N CYS A 91 -4.31 -1.67 0.63
CA CYS A 91 -5.17 -1.11 -0.41
C CYS A 91 -5.33 -2.04 -1.61
N GLU A 92 -4.26 -2.68 -2.05
CA GLU A 92 -4.24 -3.58 -3.21
C GLU A 92 -4.99 -4.89 -2.93
N THR A 93 -4.98 -5.35 -1.67
CA THR A 93 -5.61 -6.61 -1.25
C THR A 93 -6.85 -6.42 -0.38
N GLN A 94 -7.51 -5.25 -0.46
CA GLN A 94 -8.67 -4.93 0.37
C GLN A 94 -9.79 -5.98 0.24
N ASP A 95 -10.02 -6.47 -0.98
CA ASP A 95 -11.09 -7.40 -1.32
C ASP A 95 -10.57 -8.84 -1.55
N GLY A 96 -9.37 -9.15 -1.06
CA GLY A 96 -8.74 -10.46 -1.16
C GLY A 96 -7.29 -10.39 -1.64
N ILE A 97 -6.47 -11.37 -1.23
CA ILE A 97 -5.11 -11.53 -1.80
C ILE A 97 -5.21 -12.32 -3.11
N PRO A 98 -4.91 -11.73 -4.27
CA PRO A 98 -4.84 -12.50 -5.51
C PRO A 98 -3.77 -13.58 -5.41
N LEU A 99 -4.05 -14.76 -5.96
CA LEU A 99 -3.03 -15.82 -6.06
C LEU A 99 -1.89 -15.32 -6.94
N ASN A 100 -0.67 -15.33 -6.42
CA ASN A 100 0.51 -15.05 -7.22
C ASN A 100 0.84 -16.26 -8.13
N ASP A 101 1.80 -16.08 -9.03
CA ASP A 101 2.14 -17.11 -10.02
C ASP A 101 2.60 -18.43 -9.36
N LEU A 102 3.23 -18.39 -8.18
CA LEU A 102 3.61 -19.61 -7.45
C LEU A 102 2.38 -20.36 -6.95
N ALA A 103 1.45 -19.66 -6.30
CA ALA A 103 0.21 -20.26 -5.82
C ALA A 103 -0.62 -20.81 -7.00
N LEU A 104 -0.68 -20.08 -8.12
CA LEU A 104 -1.31 -20.56 -9.35
C LEU A 104 -0.65 -21.82 -9.90
N TYR A 105 0.68 -21.86 -9.94
CA TYR A 105 1.44 -23.03 -10.39
C TYR A 105 1.17 -24.26 -9.52
N ILE A 106 1.14 -24.09 -8.20
CA ILE A 106 0.88 -25.16 -7.24
C ILE A 106 -0.57 -25.64 -7.36
N ALA A 107 -1.53 -24.72 -7.31
CA ALA A 107 -2.95 -25.02 -7.41
C ALA A 107 -3.28 -25.75 -8.73
N TYR A 108 -2.69 -25.31 -9.84
CA TYR A 108 -2.85 -25.98 -11.13
C TYR A 108 -2.35 -27.42 -11.07
N ASN A 109 -1.14 -27.66 -10.59
CA ASN A 109 -0.60 -29.01 -10.50
C ASN A 109 -1.42 -29.91 -9.57
N LEU A 110 -1.81 -29.41 -8.39
CA LEU A 110 -2.65 -30.15 -7.45
C LEU A 110 -4.06 -30.45 -7.99
N SER A 111 -4.54 -29.71 -8.99
CA SER A 111 -5.79 -30.02 -9.70
C SER A 111 -5.65 -31.18 -10.70
N GLN A 112 -4.43 -31.46 -11.17
CA GLN A 112 -4.15 -32.45 -12.21
C GLN A 112 -3.56 -33.75 -11.67
N LYS A 113 -2.80 -33.68 -10.56
CA LYS A 113 -2.09 -34.83 -9.98
C LYS A 113 -2.15 -34.81 -8.45
N SER A 114 -1.93 -35.95 -7.82
CA SER A 114 -1.92 -36.05 -6.35
C SER A 114 -0.77 -35.23 -5.75
N LYS A 115 -0.93 -34.80 -4.49
CA LYS A 115 0.11 -34.07 -3.75
C LYS A 115 1.45 -34.83 -3.72
N ASP A 116 1.40 -36.15 -3.57
CA ASP A 116 2.61 -37.00 -3.58
C ASP A 116 3.25 -37.07 -4.96
N ALA A 117 2.46 -37.24 -6.02
CA ALA A 117 2.99 -37.24 -7.39
C ALA A 117 3.64 -35.90 -7.76
N PHE A 118 3.04 -34.78 -7.35
CA PHE A 118 3.64 -33.47 -7.58
C PHE A 118 4.89 -33.23 -6.74
N ARG A 119 4.91 -33.71 -5.49
CA ARG A 119 6.11 -33.69 -4.64
C ARG A 119 7.27 -34.45 -5.31
N ASP A 120 7.02 -35.64 -5.83
CA ASP A 120 8.04 -36.44 -6.52
C ASP A 120 8.57 -35.72 -7.78
N GLU A 121 7.71 -35.07 -8.54
CA GLU A 121 8.10 -34.24 -9.68
C GLU A 121 9.00 -33.07 -9.27
N LEU A 122 8.62 -32.33 -8.22
CA LEU A 122 9.43 -31.21 -7.71
C LEU A 122 10.80 -31.67 -7.19
N LEU A 123 10.89 -32.87 -6.60
CA LEU A 123 12.17 -33.48 -6.20
C LEU A 123 13.05 -33.78 -7.42
N VAL A 124 12.47 -34.30 -8.50
CA VAL A 124 13.18 -34.53 -9.78
C VAL A 124 13.66 -33.21 -10.39
N LEU A 125 12.90 -32.14 -10.23
CA LEU A 125 13.27 -30.77 -10.63
C LEU A 125 14.29 -30.11 -9.69
N GLY A 126 14.83 -30.83 -8.71
CA GLY A 126 15.90 -30.34 -7.84
C GLY A 126 15.43 -29.50 -6.65
N LYS A 127 14.12 -29.41 -6.39
CA LYS A 127 13.61 -28.74 -5.18
C LYS A 127 13.88 -29.61 -3.96
N THR A 128 14.28 -28.98 -2.86
CA THR A 128 14.43 -29.67 -1.59
C THR A 128 13.07 -29.97 -0.96
N LYS A 129 12.98 -31.01 -0.12
CA LYS A 129 11.76 -31.32 0.65
C LYS A 129 11.24 -30.11 1.42
N LYS A 130 12.14 -29.35 2.07
CA LYS A 130 11.79 -28.13 2.81
C LYS A 130 11.14 -27.09 1.91
N GLN A 131 11.71 -26.82 0.73
CA GLN A 131 11.11 -25.86 -0.21
C GLN A 131 9.73 -26.31 -0.67
N ILE A 132 9.56 -27.60 -0.97
CA ILE A 132 8.27 -28.16 -1.40
C ILE A 132 7.22 -28.01 -0.28
N ASP A 133 7.60 -28.32 0.96
CA ASP A 133 6.69 -28.19 2.10
C ASP A 133 6.30 -26.72 2.31
N THR A 134 7.25 -25.78 2.27
CA THR A 134 6.98 -24.33 2.32
C THR A 134 6.07 -23.87 1.18
N TRP A 135 6.26 -24.37 -0.04
CA TRP A 135 5.41 -24.04 -1.18
C TRP A 135 3.97 -24.53 -0.97
N PHE A 136 3.77 -25.74 -0.48
CA PHE A 136 2.44 -26.28 -0.19
C PHE A 136 1.75 -25.59 0.99
N GLU A 137 2.51 -25.18 2.00
CA GLU A 137 2.01 -24.34 3.10
C GLU A 137 1.55 -22.98 2.57
N PHE A 138 2.37 -22.35 1.73
CA PHE A 138 2.03 -21.08 1.09
C PHE A 138 0.79 -21.16 0.20
N ASP A 139 0.64 -22.19 -0.65
CA ASP A 139 -0.60 -22.35 -1.45
C ASP A 139 -1.82 -22.50 -0.54
N THR A 140 -1.72 -23.28 0.54
CA THR A 140 -2.81 -23.40 1.53
C THR A 140 -3.18 -22.03 2.12
N TYR A 141 -2.17 -21.25 2.51
CA TYR A 141 -2.35 -19.89 3.01
C TYR A 141 -3.01 -18.96 1.97
N ALA A 142 -2.51 -18.98 0.74
CA ALA A 142 -3.00 -18.14 -0.35
C ALA A 142 -4.46 -18.47 -0.70
N GLN A 143 -4.82 -19.76 -0.77
CA GLN A 143 -6.19 -20.20 -1.02
C GLN A 143 -7.16 -19.75 0.08
N HIS A 144 -6.72 -19.76 1.34
CA HIS A 144 -7.53 -19.29 2.46
C HIS A 144 -7.74 -17.77 2.44
N ASN A 145 -6.72 -17.01 2.04
CA ASN A 145 -6.73 -15.55 2.06
C ASN A 145 -7.24 -14.89 0.77
N LYS A 146 -7.51 -15.66 -0.29
CA LYS A 146 -7.94 -15.12 -1.59
C LYS A 146 -9.25 -14.33 -1.56
N SER A 147 -10.10 -14.59 -0.56
CA SER A 147 -11.38 -13.92 -0.37
C SER A 147 -11.47 -13.22 0.99
N ARG A 148 -10.33 -12.99 1.65
CA ARG A 148 -10.30 -12.22 2.90
C ARG A 148 -10.66 -10.77 2.59
N THR A 149 -11.51 -10.16 3.42
CA THR A 149 -11.93 -8.78 3.25
C THR A 149 -11.42 -7.91 4.37
N LEU A 150 -11.04 -6.68 4.03
CA LEU A 150 -10.61 -5.66 4.97
C LEU A 150 -11.63 -4.52 5.02
N GLU A 151 -11.98 -4.10 6.24
CA GLU A 151 -12.81 -2.90 6.44
C GLU A 151 -12.04 -1.62 6.05
N LEU A 152 -12.56 -0.87 5.07
CA LEU A 152 -11.95 0.38 4.58
C LEU A 152 -11.72 1.41 5.69
N SER A 153 -12.64 1.52 6.66
CA SER A 153 -12.51 2.45 7.81
C SER A 153 -11.32 2.13 8.70
N LYS A 154 -10.96 0.85 8.85
CA LYS A 154 -9.78 0.41 9.61
C LYS A 154 -8.49 0.66 8.81
N ILE A 155 -8.52 0.52 7.48
CA ILE A 155 -7.39 0.95 6.64
C ILE A 155 -7.19 2.46 6.75
N LYS A 156 -8.27 3.26 6.68
CA LYS A 156 -8.20 4.71 6.89
C LYS A 156 -7.56 5.07 8.23
N THR A 157 -7.93 4.35 9.29
CA THR A 157 -7.33 4.53 10.61
C THR A 157 -5.82 4.25 10.60
N ALA A 158 -5.38 3.20 9.90
CA ALA A 158 -3.96 2.88 9.72
C ALA A 158 -3.20 4.03 9.02
N VAL A 159 -3.80 4.57 7.94
CA VAL A 159 -3.22 5.71 7.20
C VAL A 159 -3.14 6.96 8.09
N ASP A 160 -4.19 7.27 8.85
CA ASP A 160 -4.25 8.44 9.72
C ASP A 160 -3.20 8.36 10.84
N GLN A 161 -3.05 7.19 11.46
CA GLN A 161 -2.03 6.95 12.47
C GLN A 161 -0.61 7.00 11.88
N SER A 162 -0.43 6.52 10.65
CA SER A 162 0.86 6.63 9.94
C SER A 162 1.20 8.09 9.59
N THR A 163 0.20 8.91 9.31
CA THR A 163 0.36 10.29 8.85
C THR A 163 1.13 11.16 9.85
N SER A 164 0.92 10.99 11.16
CA SER A 164 1.65 11.76 12.19
C SER A 164 3.15 11.46 12.18
N LEU A 165 3.54 10.19 12.00
CA LEU A 165 4.93 9.77 11.97
C LEU A 165 5.61 10.20 10.67
N ILE A 166 4.92 10.11 9.53
CA ILE A 166 5.44 10.62 8.25
C ILE A 166 5.64 12.15 8.31
N ASN A 167 4.69 12.90 8.90
CA ASN A 167 4.89 14.34 9.09
C ASN A 167 6.09 14.62 10.01
N SER A 168 6.32 13.80 11.03
CA SER A 168 7.49 13.94 11.93
C SER A 168 8.81 13.64 11.20
N TYR A 169 8.81 12.65 10.32
CA TYR A 169 9.92 12.35 9.43
C TYR A 169 10.23 13.55 8.51
N VAL A 170 9.19 14.20 7.97
CA VAL A 170 9.35 15.40 7.14
C VAL A 170 9.92 16.57 7.93
N GLN A 171 9.36 16.85 9.11
CA GLN A 171 9.86 17.91 9.98
C GLN A 171 11.31 17.68 10.41
N LEU A 172 11.73 16.42 10.62
CA LEU A 172 13.12 16.12 10.95
C LEU A 172 14.09 16.56 9.84
N ALA A 173 13.73 16.34 8.58
CA ALA A 173 14.55 16.78 7.44
C ALA A 173 14.67 18.32 7.37
N GLU A 174 13.58 19.04 7.67
CA GLU A 174 13.56 20.50 7.76
C GLU A 174 14.45 21.00 8.92
N ILE A 175 14.36 20.36 10.09
CA ILE A 175 15.17 20.67 11.28
C ILE A 175 16.67 20.50 10.98
N ILE A 176 17.06 19.41 10.33
CA ILE A 176 18.46 19.17 9.94
C ILE A 176 18.93 20.23 8.95
N SER A 177 18.11 20.54 7.94
CA SER A 177 18.42 21.56 6.93
C SER A 177 18.53 22.96 7.53
N GLY A 178 17.77 23.24 8.59
CA GLY A 178 17.83 24.48 9.36
C GLY A 178 19.06 24.62 10.27
N GLY A 179 19.98 23.66 10.26
CA GLY A 179 21.21 23.72 11.06
C GLY A 179 21.02 23.33 12.52
N SER A 180 20.07 22.44 12.82
CA SER A 180 19.90 21.91 14.16
C SER A 180 21.13 21.12 14.62
N SER A 181 21.31 21.03 15.95
CA SER A 181 22.42 20.27 16.54
C SER A 181 22.40 18.81 16.06
N PRO A 182 23.56 18.24 15.66
CA PRO A 182 23.67 16.83 15.28
C PRO A 182 23.11 15.86 16.32
N ASP A 183 23.36 16.12 17.62
CA ASP A 183 22.87 15.26 18.69
C ASP A 183 21.34 15.28 18.80
N LEU A 184 20.72 16.45 18.61
CA LEU A 184 19.26 16.59 18.64
C LEU A 184 18.62 15.89 17.44
N SER A 185 19.20 16.06 16.24
CA SER A 185 18.76 15.40 15.01
C SER A 185 18.85 13.87 15.13
N LEU A 186 19.95 13.36 15.69
CA LEU A 186 20.10 11.93 15.97
C LEU A 186 19.07 11.43 16.98
N GLN A 187 18.88 12.13 18.10
CA GLN A 187 17.88 11.74 19.10
C GLN A 187 16.47 11.68 18.52
N LYS A 188 16.08 12.67 17.72
CA LYS A 188 14.78 12.68 17.03
C LYS A 188 14.64 11.52 16.05
N ALA A 189 15.69 11.22 15.27
CA ALA A 189 15.68 10.08 14.37
C ALA A 189 15.47 8.76 15.12
N LEU A 190 16.17 8.55 16.24
CA LEU A 190 16.06 7.34 17.05
C LEU A 190 14.68 7.22 17.73
N SER A 191 14.12 8.32 18.26
CA SER A 191 12.76 8.32 18.80
C SER A 191 11.74 7.91 17.75
N LEU A 192 11.85 8.51 16.55
CA LEU A 192 10.92 8.22 15.47
C LEU A 192 11.01 6.77 14.98
N GLN A 193 12.20 6.16 14.98
CA GLN A 193 12.33 4.72 14.70
C GLN A 193 11.53 3.87 15.68
N LEU A 194 11.61 4.17 16.99
CA LEU A 194 10.88 3.43 18.03
C LEU A 194 9.37 3.61 17.88
N GLU A 195 8.92 4.83 17.60
CA GLU A 195 7.51 5.14 17.38
C GLU A 195 6.96 4.42 16.14
N ILE A 196 7.73 4.33 15.06
CA ILE A 196 7.35 3.56 13.87
C ILE A 196 7.32 2.06 14.18
N ASP A 197 8.32 1.53 14.88
CA ASP A 197 8.35 0.11 15.26
C ASP A 197 7.15 -0.26 16.13
N GLN A 198 6.76 0.64 17.04
CA GLN A 198 5.56 0.48 17.86
C GLN A 198 4.29 0.51 17.00
N LEU A 199 4.15 1.48 16.09
CA LEU A 199 2.99 1.55 15.19
C LEU A 199 2.85 0.28 14.34
N LEU A 200 3.93 -0.18 13.70
CA LEU A 200 3.90 -1.36 12.84
C LEU A 200 3.56 -2.65 13.60
N LYS A 201 3.80 -2.69 14.91
CA LYS A 201 3.49 -3.82 15.78
C LYS A 201 2.07 -3.76 16.35
N GLU A 202 1.64 -2.59 16.80
CA GLU A 202 0.41 -2.42 17.58
C GLU A 202 -0.80 -2.11 16.70
N GLN A 203 -0.59 -1.54 15.52
CA GLN A 203 -1.67 -1.28 14.58
C GLN A 203 -2.06 -2.60 13.88
N PRO A 204 -3.29 -3.12 14.08
CA PRO A 204 -3.64 -4.48 13.66
C PRO A 204 -3.53 -4.74 12.15
N TYR A 205 -3.91 -3.79 11.32
CA TYR A 205 -3.87 -3.92 9.87
C TYR A 205 -2.45 -3.78 9.32
N LEU A 206 -1.64 -2.88 9.88
CA LEU A 206 -0.23 -2.81 9.49
C LEU A 206 0.50 -4.10 9.88
N ALA A 207 0.27 -4.61 11.08
CA ALA A 207 0.85 -5.87 11.54
C ALA A 207 0.41 -7.03 10.64
N GLN A 208 -0.88 -7.11 10.34
CA GLN A 208 -1.45 -8.12 9.44
C GLN A 208 -0.85 -8.04 8.03
N ALA A 209 -0.72 -6.84 7.44
CA ALA A 209 -0.10 -6.68 6.12
C ALA A 209 1.35 -7.15 6.11
N LEU A 210 2.11 -6.87 7.17
CA LEU A 210 3.49 -7.32 7.29
C LEU A 210 3.61 -8.84 7.45
N GLU A 211 2.68 -9.46 8.19
CA GLU A 211 2.57 -10.92 8.28
C GLU A 211 2.29 -11.50 6.89
N GLU A 212 1.27 -11.00 6.20
CA GLU A 212 0.88 -11.43 4.85
C GLU A 212 2.01 -11.33 3.82
N ILE A 213 2.77 -10.23 3.84
CA ILE A 213 3.94 -10.05 2.98
C ILE A 213 5.03 -11.09 3.32
N SER A 214 5.19 -11.43 4.59
CA SER A 214 6.21 -12.38 5.05
C SER A 214 5.90 -13.84 4.70
N GLU A 215 4.64 -14.16 4.41
CA GLU A 215 4.22 -15.51 4.01
C GLU A 215 4.60 -15.85 2.56
N VAL A 216 4.93 -14.85 1.73
CA VAL A 216 5.31 -15.09 0.33
C VAL A 216 6.74 -15.67 0.26
N PRO A 217 6.92 -16.95 -0.12
CA PRO A 217 8.24 -17.54 -0.17
C PRO A 217 9.04 -16.99 -1.34
N TYR A 218 10.36 -16.97 -1.19
CA TYR A 218 11.25 -16.74 -2.32
C TYR A 218 11.08 -17.87 -3.35
N TRP A 219 10.91 -17.50 -4.61
CA TRP A 219 10.81 -18.43 -5.71
C TRP A 219 11.26 -17.75 -7.02
N ASP A 220 11.88 -18.52 -7.90
CA ASP A 220 12.33 -18.07 -9.22
C ASP A 220 11.62 -18.91 -10.30
N ILE A 221 10.88 -18.23 -11.19
CA ILE A 221 10.19 -18.84 -12.34
C ILE A 221 11.19 -19.29 -13.41
N ASN A 222 12.37 -18.65 -13.48
CA ASN A 222 13.27 -18.77 -14.61
C ASN A 222 14.20 -19.99 -14.58
N GLU A 223 14.03 -20.93 -13.64
CA GLU A 223 14.80 -22.17 -13.64
C GLU A 223 14.55 -23.06 -14.89
N SER A 224 13.54 -22.78 -15.71
CA SER A 224 13.34 -23.46 -17.01
C SER A 224 14.09 -22.84 -18.19
N SER A 225 14.60 -21.62 -18.04
CA SER A 225 15.43 -20.95 -19.03
C SER A 225 16.79 -20.68 -18.40
N GLY A 226 17.72 -21.62 -18.58
CA GLY A 226 19.11 -21.45 -18.17
C GLY A 226 19.65 -20.10 -18.65
N GLY A 227 19.67 -19.13 -17.75
CA GLY A 227 20.43 -17.90 -17.92
C GLY A 227 21.89 -18.29 -17.88
N SER A 228 22.51 -18.30 -19.06
CA SER A 228 23.95 -18.41 -19.22
C SER A 228 24.67 -17.21 -18.62
#